data_AF-A0A382W9H5-F1
#
_entry.id   AF-A0A382W9H5-F1
#
_cell.length_a   1.000
_cell.length_b   1.000
_cell.length_c   1.000
_cell.angle_alpha   90.00
_cell.angle_beta   90.00
_cell.angle_gamma   90.00
#
_symmetry.space_group_name_H-M   'P 1'
#
loop_
_entity.id
_entity.type
_entity.pdbx_description
1 polymer ?
#
loop_
_entity_poly.entity_id
_entity_poly.type
_entity_poly.pdbx_seq_one_letter_code
_entity_poly.pdbx_strand_id
1 'polypeptide(L)'
;MLESLDQNQIIFILTVMTVSAVVTGFMAGFFGIGGGLIMVPILFYIFSFAGIEQSFIMHLAIGTSFSIIIPTSIISAVTHMKFKAVDFDIVKTFGVFVAVGVVCGTIFAVSLKTSSLVLFFSIMTMIFSIYFLTVKEKINPTPRKINLIYRV
;
A
#
# COMPACT_ATOMS: atom_id res chain seq x y z
N MET A 1 -22.29 17.34 -4.72
CA MET A 1 -22.44 15.94 -4.25
C MET A 1 -21.66 15.68 -2.95
N LEU A 2 -20.44 16.19 -2.78
CA LEU A 2 -19.78 16.23 -1.44
C LEU A 2 -20.41 17.26 -0.49
N GLU A 3 -21.06 18.30 -1.02
CA GLU A 3 -21.76 19.34 -0.24
C GLU A 3 -23.07 18.87 0.42
N SER A 4 -23.55 17.65 0.13
CA SER A 4 -24.78 17.09 0.72
C SER A 4 -24.53 16.05 1.82
N LEU A 5 -23.28 15.92 2.29
CA LEU A 5 -22.95 14.98 3.36
C LEU A 5 -23.36 15.56 4.72
N ASP A 6 -24.15 14.78 5.47
CA ASP A 6 -24.52 15.14 6.84
C ASP A 6 -23.28 15.16 7.76
N GLN A 7 -23.32 15.95 8.82
CA GLN A 7 -22.21 16.05 9.78
C GLN A 7 -21.87 14.70 10.40
N ASN A 8 -22.87 13.85 10.65
CA ASN A 8 -22.65 12.49 11.16
C ASN A 8 -21.93 11.60 10.14
N GLN A 9 -22.23 11.74 8.84
CA GLN A 9 -21.56 10.98 7.78
C GLN A 9 -20.10 11.38 7.64
N ILE A 10 -19.79 12.68 7.75
CA ILE A 10 -18.41 13.17 7.71
C ILE A 10 -17.61 12.61 8.90
N ILE A 11 -18.17 12.67 10.11
CA ILE A 11 -17.53 12.12 11.32
C ILE A 11 -17.29 10.61 11.15
N PHE A 12 -18.26 9.88 10.60
CA PHE A 12 -18.14 8.46 10.33
C PHE A 12 -17.00 8.16 9.35
N ILE A 13 -16.96 8.85 8.21
CA ILE A 13 -15.91 8.65 7.20
C ILE A 13 -14.53 8.96 7.78
N LEU A 14 -14.37 10.07 8.50
CA LEU A 14 -13.10 10.45 9.14
C LEU A 14 -12.64 9.42 10.17
N THR A 15 -13.58 8.89 10.96
CA THR A 15 -13.28 7.85 11.95
C THR A 15 -12.79 6.58 11.26
N VAL A 16 -13.50 6.11 10.23
CA VAL A 16 -13.12 4.92 9.46
C VAL A 16 -11.77 5.11 8.76
N MET A 17 -11.53 6.28 8.14
CA MET A 17 -10.25 6.61 7.50
C MET A 17 -9.10 6.61 8.50
N THR A 18 -9.29 7.19 9.68
CA THR A 18 -8.24 7.26 10.71
C THR A 18 -7.89 5.86 11.23
N VAL A 19 -8.90 5.06 11.59
CA VAL A 19 -8.69 3.70 12.10
C VAL A 19 -8.03 2.82 11.03
N SER A 20 -8.53 2.87 9.80
CA SER A 20 -7.96 2.09 8.70
C SER A 20 -6.54 2.53 8.34
N ALA A 21 -6.23 3.82 8.39
CA ALA A 21 -4.88 4.33 8.14
C ALA A 21 -3.88 3.84 9.19
N VAL A 22 -4.27 3.80 10.47
CA VAL A 22 -3.42 3.28 11.56
C VAL A 22 -3.13 1.79 11.35
N VAL A 23 -4.18 0.99 11.12
CA VAL A 23 -4.02 -0.46 10.89
C VAL A 23 -3.19 -0.72 9.65
N THR A 24 -3.48 -0.02 8.56
CA THR A 24 -2.76 -0.19 7.29
C THR A 24 -1.31 0.23 7.41
N GLY A 25 -1.01 1.35 8.08
CA GLY A 25 0.36 1.82 8.31
C GLY A 25 1.17 0.83 9.14
N PHE A 26 0.57 0.28 10.19
CA PHE A 26 1.20 -0.77 11.00
C PHE A 26 1.49 -2.04 10.19
N MET A 27 0.50 -2.54 9.44
CA MET A 27 0.67 -3.71 8.57
C MET A 27 1.68 -3.46 7.44
N ALA A 28 1.69 -2.26 6.85
CA ALA A 28 2.65 -1.87 5.83
C ALA A 28 4.09 -1.87 6.36
N GLY A 29 4.29 -1.45 7.61
CA GLY A 29 5.58 -1.52 8.30
C GLY A 29 6.00 -2.96 8.61
N PHE A 30 5.05 -3.82 9.02
CA PHE A 30 5.33 -5.22 9.37
C PHE A 30 5.68 -6.07 8.15
N PHE A 31 4.89 -5.97 7.08
CA PHE A 31 5.05 -6.79 5.87
C PHE A 31 5.96 -6.15 4.82
N GLY A 32 6.27 -4.86 4.92
CA GLY A 32 7.10 -4.13 3.95
C GLY A 32 6.46 -3.95 2.56
N ILE A 33 5.17 -4.27 2.39
CA ILE A 33 4.44 -4.23 1.11
C ILE A 33 3.94 -2.83 0.71
N GLY A 34 4.17 -1.81 1.53
CA GLY A 34 3.77 -0.44 1.22
C GLY A 34 2.26 -0.16 1.31
N GLY A 35 1.46 -0.97 2.02
CA GLY A 35 0.08 -0.63 2.44
C GLY A 35 -1.00 -0.55 1.36
N GLY A 36 -0.65 -0.45 0.07
CA GLY A 36 -1.61 -0.30 -1.03
C GLY A 36 -2.60 -1.45 -1.18
N LEU A 37 -2.17 -2.69 -0.92
CA LEU A 37 -3.06 -3.87 -0.96
C LEU A 37 -4.23 -3.77 0.02
N ILE A 38 -4.04 -3.06 1.15
CA ILE A 38 -5.07 -2.88 2.18
C ILE A 38 -5.81 -1.55 1.96
N MET A 39 -5.09 -0.46 1.67
CA MET A 39 -5.69 0.87 1.57
C MET A 39 -6.60 1.04 0.34
N VAL A 40 -6.24 0.47 -0.82
CA VAL A 40 -7.03 0.61 -2.06
C VAL A 40 -8.47 0.09 -1.91
N PRO A 41 -8.73 -1.15 -1.43
CA PRO A 41 -10.10 -1.63 -1.28
C PRO A 41 -10.87 -0.83 -0.23
N ILE A 42 -10.21 -0.38 0.85
CA ILE A 42 -10.84 0.47 1.87
C ILE A 42 -11.29 1.80 1.26
N LEU A 43 -10.41 2.48 0.51
CA LEU A 43 -10.74 3.72 -0.18
C LEU A 43 -11.84 3.54 -1.22
N PHE A 44 -11.84 2.43 -1.96
CA PHE A 44 -12.92 2.11 -2.90
C PHE A 44 -14.29 2.06 -2.19
N TYR A 45 -14.40 1.37 -1.05
CA TYR A 45 -15.65 1.32 -0.31
C TYR A 45 -16.04 2.66 0.31
N ILE A 46 -15.07 3.42 0.83
CA ILE A 46 -15.33 4.76 1.39
C ILE A 46 -15.83 5.72 0.30
N PHE A 47 -15.19 5.74 -0.86
CA PHE A 47 -15.61 6.59 -1.97
C PHE A 47 -16.96 6.15 -2.55
N SER A 48 -17.26 4.85 -2.51
CA SER A 48 -18.57 4.31 -2.93
C SER A 48 -19.66 4.79 -1.98
N PHE A 49 -19.39 4.71 -0.67
CA PHE A 49 -20.28 5.23 0.37
C PHE A 49 -20.47 6.75 0.29
N ALA A 50 -19.42 7.49 -0.07
CA ALA A 50 -19.49 8.94 -0.28
C ALA A 50 -20.25 9.34 -1.56
N GLY A 51 -20.71 8.38 -2.37
CA GLY A 51 -21.45 8.62 -3.61
C GLY A 51 -20.58 9.14 -4.76
N ILE A 52 -19.28 8.88 -4.75
CA ILE A 52 -18.42 9.27 -5.88
C ILE A 52 -18.86 8.50 -7.14
N GLU A 53 -18.79 9.17 -8.29
CA GLU A 53 -19.17 8.58 -9.58
C GLU A 53 -18.39 7.27 -9.86
N GLN A 54 -19.14 6.21 -10.18
CA GLN A 54 -18.62 4.86 -10.38
C GLN A 54 -17.60 4.76 -11.53
N SER A 55 -17.61 5.72 -12.45
CA SER A 55 -16.70 5.79 -13.60
C SER A 55 -15.25 6.07 -13.19
N PHE A 56 -15.01 6.80 -12.08
CA PHE A 56 -13.67 7.22 -11.64
C PHE A 56 -13.26 6.70 -10.26
N ILE A 57 -14.18 6.07 -9.52
CA ILE A 57 -13.96 5.63 -8.14
C ILE A 57 -12.70 4.78 -7.93
N MET A 58 -12.42 3.83 -8.83
CA MET A 58 -11.24 2.96 -8.71
C MET A 58 -9.95 3.72 -9.00
N HIS A 59 -9.97 4.64 -9.97
CA HIS A 59 -8.84 5.51 -10.27
C HIS A 59 -8.52 6.44 -9.10
N LEU A 60 -9.56 6.97 -8.45
CA LEU A 60 -9.41 7.81 -7.27
C LEU A 60 -8.85 7.02 -6.09
N ALA A 61 -9.34 5.79 -5.84
CA ALA A 61 -8.83 4.91 -4.79
C ALA A 61 -7.35 4.56 -4.98
N ILE A 62 -6.96 4.15 -6.18
CA ILE A 62 -5.56 3.81 -6.52
C ILE A 62 -4.67 5.04 -6.41
N GLY A 63 -5.06 6.16 -7.03
CA GLY A 63 -4.28 7.40 -7.01
C GLY A 63 -4.08 7.95 -5.60
N THR A 64 -5.14 7.97 -4.78
CA THR A 64 -5.07 8.40 -3.39
C THR A 64 -4.19 7.48 -2.55
N SER A 65 -4.26 6.16 -2.78
CA SER A 65 -3.36 5.22 -2.11
C SER A 65 -1.91 5.50 -2.46
N PHE A 66 -1.56 5.74 -3.73
CA PHE A 66 -0.18 6.08 -4.11
C PHE A 66 0.30 7.37 -3.46
N SER A 67 -0.57 8.38 -3.35
CA SER A 67 -0.26 9.62 -2.62
C SER A 67 0.08 9.38 -1.16
N ILE A 68 -0.49 8.35 -0.51
CA ILE A 68 -0.16 7.94 0.85
C ILE A 68 1.15 7.12 0.90
N ILE A 69 1.37 6.27 -0.11
CA ILE A 69 2.50 5.35 -0.17
C ILE A 69 3.82 6.09 -0.41
N ILE A 70 3.83 7.08 -1.30
CA ILE A 70 5.06 7.82 -1.65
C ILE A 70 5.77 8.41 -0.40
N PRO A 71 5.13 9.22 0.46
CA PRO A 71 5.81 9.79 1.62
C PRO A 71 6.16 8.72 2.66
N THR A 72 5.30 7.72 2.86
CA THR A 72 5.57 6.64 3.84
C THR A 72 6.74 5.76 3.42
N SER A 73 6.85 5.43 2.13
CA SER A 73 7.99 4.71 1.56
C SER A 73 9.29 5.50 1.65
N ILE A 74 9.27 6.82 1.44
CA ILE A 74 10.45 7.69 1.62
C ILE A 74 10.94 7.65 3.07
N ILE A 75 10.03 7.86 4.03
CA ILE A 75 10.37 7.82 5.46
C ILE A 75 10.91 6.45 5.87
N SER A 76 10.28 5.37 5.37
CA SER A 76 10.74 3.99 5.60
C SER A 76 12.14 3.76 5.04
N ALA A 77 12.40 4.16 3.80
CA ALA A 77 13.71 4.02 3.16
C ALA A 77 14.79 4.81 3.91
N VAL A 78 14.51 6.07 4.27
CA VAL A 78 15.43 6.90 5.06
C VAL A 78 15.76 6.26 6.40
N THR A 79 14.76 5.68 7.06
CA THR A 79 14.96 4.99 8.34
C THR A 79 15.87 3.77 8.19
N HIS A 80 15.65 2.93 7.16
CA HIS A 80 16.50 1.78 6.89
C HIS A 80 17.93 2.17 6.48
N MET A 81 18.10 3.27 5.75
CA MET A 81 19.41 3.82 5.42
C MET A 81 20.18 4.23 6.69
N LYS A 82 19.52 4.88 7.66
CA LYS A 82 20.14 5.24 8.95
C LYS A 82 20.66 4.02 9.72
N PHE A 83 19.99 2.87 9.60
CA PHE A 83 20.42 1.62 10.22
C PHE A 83 21.43 0.80 9.39
N LYS A 84 21.98 1.35 8.29
CA LYS A 84 22.88 0.65 7.36
C LYS A 84 22.32 -0.69 6.85
N ALA A 85 21.00 -0.78 6.71
CA ALA A 85 20.29 -1.99 6.30
C ALA A 85 19.91 -1.98 4.80
N VAL A 86 20.43 -1.02 4.02
CA VAL A 86 20.11 -0.85 2.59
C VAL A 86 21.28 -1.33 1.74
N ASP A 87 21.00 -2.32 0.89
CA ASP A 87 21.90 -2.77 -0.16
C ASP A 87 21.66 -1.96 -1.44
N PHE A 88 22.59 -1.05 -1.74
CA PHE A 88 22.46 -0.14 -2.88
C PHE A 88 22.70 -0.84 -4.23
N ASP A 89 23.37 -1.99 -4.27
CA ASP A 89 23.56 -2.75 -5.50
C ASP A 89 22.24 -3.39 -5.96
N ILE A 90 21.45 -3.91 -5.00
CA ILE A 90 20.09 -4.40 -5.25
C ILE A 90 19.18 -3.25 -5.67
N VAL A 91 19.23 -2.11 -4.99
CA VAL A 91 18.39 -0.94 -5.34
C VAL A 91 18.69 -0.45 -6.74
N LYS A 92 19.97 -0.41 -7.16
CA LYS A 92 20.33 0.05 -8.50
C LYS A 92 19.89 -0.92 -9.59
N THR A 93 20.06 -2.22 -9.35
CA THR A 93 19.69 -3.24 -10.33
C THR A 93 18.17 -3.37 -10.41
N PHE A 94 17.53 -3.67 -9.27
CA PHE A 94 16.09 -3.94 -9.20
C PHE A 94 15.24 -2.67 -9.33
N GLY A 95 15.73 -1.54 -8.81
CA GLY A 95 15.01 -0.27 -8.84
C GLY A 95 14.78 0.25 -10.26
N VAL A 96 15.69 -0.01 -11.21
CA VAL A 96 15.47 0.34 -12.63
C VAL A 96 14.31 -0.46 -13.22
N PHE A 97 14.26 -1.77 -12.98
CA PHE A 97 13.14 -2.60 -13.44
C PHE A 97 11.82 -2.19 -12.78
N VAL A 98 11.85 -1.85 -11.49
CA VAL A 98 10.67 -1.32 -10.78
C VAL A 98 10.22 0.00 -11.39
N ALA A 99 11.12 0.94 -11.66
CA ALA A 99 10.77 2.23 -12.25
C ALA A 99 10.12 2.07 -13.63
N VAL A 100 10.68 1.22 -14.49
CA VAL A 100 10.10 0.90 -15.81
C VAL A 100 8.73 0.22 -15.63
N GLY A 101 8.63 -0.74 -14.71
CA GLY A 101 7.39 -1.43 -14.41
C GLY A 101 6.28 -0.50 -13.90
N VAL A 102 6.61 0.48 -13.07
CA VAL A 102 5.67 1.50 -12.58
C VAL A 102 5.18 2.36 -13.73
N VAL A 103 6.07 2.87 -14.59
CA VAL A 103 5.68 3.69 -15.76
C VAL A 103 4.75 2.90 -16.69
N CYS A 104 5.12 1.68 -17.06
CA CYS A 104 4.28 0.81 -17.88
C CYS A 104 2.94 0.49 -17.20
N GLY A 105 2.97 0.16 -15.90
CA GLY A 105 1.78 -0.14 -15.11
C GLY A 105 0.84 1.04 -14.97
N THR A 106 1.34 2.26 -14.80
CA THR A 106 0.53 3.48 -14.74
C THR A 106 -0.14 3.75 -16.09
N ILE A 107 0.59 3.66 -17.21
CA ILE A 107 0.01 3.83 -18.55
C ILE A 107 -1.09 2.80 -18.80
N PHE A 108 -0.83 1.54 -18.42
CA PHE A 108 -1.80 0.47 -18.53
C PHE A 108 -3.04 0.74 -17.66
N ALA A 109 -2.86 1.13 -16.39
CA ALA A 109 -3.96 1.41 -15.47
C ALA A 109 -4.86 2.56 -15.94
N VAL A 110 -4.28 3.65 -16.44
CA VAL A 110 -5.03 4.83 -16.95
C VAL A 110 -5.82 4.49 -18.22
N SER A 111 -5.38 3.49 -18.99
CA SER A 111 -6.06 3.05 -20.21
C SER A 111 -7.28 2.15 -19.92
N LEU A 112 -7.45 1.67 -18.69
CA LEU A 112 -8.52 0.74 -18.32
C LEU A 112 -9.77 1.46 -17.80
N LYS A 113 -10.94 0.91 -18.10
CA LYS A 113 -12.19 1.31 -17.44
C LYS A 113 -12.21 0.83 -15.99
N THR A 114 -12.94 1.54 -15.13
CA THR A 114 -13.04 1.20 -13.70
C THR A 114 -13.43 -0.26 -13.45
N SER A 115 -14.39 -0.84 -14.17
CA SER A 115 -14.77 -2.25 -13.99
C SER A 115 -13.60 -3.23 -14.26
N SER A 116 -12.83 -2.99 -15.33
CA SER A 116 -11.66 -3.81 -15.66
C SER A 116 -10.54 -3.64 -14.62
N LEU A 117 -10.37 -2.42 -14.12
CA LEU A 117 -9.36 -2.10 -13.11
C LEU A 117 -9.70 -2.72 -11.74
N VAL A 118 -10.98 -2.71 -11.34
CA VAL A 118 -11.48 -3.41 -10.15
C VAL A 118 -11.26 -4.92 -10.27
N LEU A 119 -11.54 -5.51 -11.44
CA LEU A 119 -11.30 -6.93 -11.67
C LEU A 119 -9.81 -7.27 -11.56
N PHE A 120 -8.95 -6.49 -12.21
CA PHE A 120 -7.50 -6.66 -12.16
C PHE A 120 -6.99 -6.59 -10.72
N PHE A 121 -7.39 -5.56 -9.97
CA PHE A 121 -6.97 -5.39 -8.58
C PHE A 121 -7.49 -6.50 -7.66
N SER A 122 -8.73 -6.96 -7.87
CA SER A 122 -9.33 -8.08 -7.14
C SER A 122 -8.54 -9.37 -7.35
N ILE A 123 -8.19 -9.69 -8.60
CA ILE A 123 -7.38 -10.88 -8.93
C ILE A 123 -6.00 -10.78 -8.30
N MET A 124 -5.31 -9.64 -8.42
CA MET A 124 -4.00 -9.45 -7.80
C MET A 124 -4.06 -9.60 -6.27
N THR A 125 -5.05 -8.99 -5.63
CA THR A 125 -5.24 -9.08 -4.17
C THR A 125 -5.55 -10.51 -3.74
N MET A 126 -6.35 -11.25 -4.52
CA MET A 126 -6.62 -12.67 -4.29
C MET A 126 -5.33 -13.50 -4.32
N ILE A 127 -4.46 -13.25 -5.32
CA ILE A 127 -3.17 -13.94 -5.45
C ILE A 127 -2.27 -13.64 -4.23
N PHE A 128 -2.17 -12.37 -3.82
CA PHE A 128 -1.39 -11.99 -2.64
C PHE A 128 -1.93 -12.61 -1.35
N SER A 129 -3.25 -12.68 -1.21
CA SER A 129 -3.91 -13.33 -0.06
C SER A 129 -3.53 -14.81 0.02
N ILE A 130 -3.64 -15.54 -1.09
CA ILE A 130 -3.26 -16.97 -1.16
C ILE A 130 -1.76 -17.13 -0.89
N TYR A 131 -0.92 -16.26 -1.45
CA TYR A 131 0.52 -16.27 -1.21
C TYR A 131 0.84 -16.13 0.27
N PHE A 132 0.27 -15.14 0.97
CA PHE A 132 0.47 -14.97 2.41
C PHE A 132 -0.05 -16.13 3.26
N LEU A 133 -1.14 -16.78 2.86
CA LEU A 133 -1.63 -18.00 3.53
C LEU A 133 -0.71 -19.21 3.35
N THR A 134 0.00 -19.27 2.22
CA THR A 134 0.83 -20.43 1.84
C THR A 134 2.28 -20.28 2.29
N VAL A 135 2.78 -19.04 2.42
CA VAL A 135 4.15 -18.76 2.88
C VAL A 135 4.30 -19.23 4.33
N LYS A 136 5.07 -20.31 4.50
CA LYS A 136 5.47 -20.84 5.80
C LYS A 136 6.84 -20.26 6.15
N GLU A 137 6.93 -19.52 7.26
CA GLU A 137 8.22 -19.00 7.72
C GLU A 137 9.19 -20.15 7.99
N LYS A 138 10.33 -20.15 7.28
CA LYS A 138 11.45 -21.02 7.61
C LYS A 138 12.15 -20.42 8.82
N ILE A 139 11.70 -20.82 10.01
CA ILE A 139 12.35 -20.45 11.27
C ILE A 139 13.76 -21.03 11.22
N ASN A 140 14.77 -20.17 11.08
CA ASN A 140 16.16 -20.60 11.11
C ASN A 140 16.57 -20.68 12.59
N PRO A 141 16.75 -21.88 13.17
CA PRO A 141 16.88 -22.06 14.62
C PRO A 141 18.25 -21.64 15.16
N THR A 142 19.11 -21.01 14.36
CA THR A 142 20.40 -20.52 14.80
C THR A 142 20.21 -19.17 15.51
N PRO A 143 20.39 -19.09 16.84
CA PRO A 143 20.31 -17.81 17.53
C PRO A 143 21.42 -16.90 17.00
N ARG A 144 21.04 -15.86 16.26
CA ARG A 144 21.97 -14.81 15.83
C ARG A 144 22.46 -14.13 17.11
N LYS A 145 23.75 -14.29 17.46
CA LYS A 145 24.35 -13.60 18.61
C LYS A 145 24.25 -12.09 18.37
N ILE A 146 23.28 -11.44 19.02
CA ILE A 146 23.12 -9.99 18.97
C ILE A 146 24.21 -9.40 19.87
N ASN A 147 25.29 -8.90 19.26
CA ASN A 147 26.31 -8.16 19.98
C ASN A 147 25.74 -6.79 20.35
N LEU A 148 25.30 -6.64 21.60
CA LEU A 148 24.71 -5.41 22.16
C LEU A 148 25.71 -4.25 22.34
N ILE A 149 26.93 -4.37 21.80
CA ILE A 149 28.05 -3.45 22.08
C ILE A 149 28.06 -2.22 21.17
N TYR A 150 27.33 -2.22 20.04
CA TYR A 150 27.26 -1.07 19.14
C TYR A 150 25.81 -0.64 18.90
N ARG A 151 25.23 0.11 19.85
CA ARG A 151 24.02 0.92 19.62
C ARG A 151 23.96 2.09 20.61
N VAL A 152 24.80 3.10 20.37
CA VAL A 152 24.48 4.51 20.60
C VAL A 152 24.99 5.28 19.39
#